data_AF-A0A2V8D1E2-F1
#
_entry.id   AF-A0A2V8D1E2-F1
#
_cell.length_a   1.000
_cell.length_b   1.000
_cell.length_c   1.000
_cell.angle_alpha   90.00
_cell.angle_beta   90.00
_cell.angle_gamma   90.00
#
_symmetry.space_group_name_H-M   'P 1'
#
loop_
_entity.id
_entity.type
_entity.pdbx_description
1 polymer ?
#
loop_
_entity_poly.entity_id
_entity_poly.type
_entity_poly.pdbx_seq_one_letter_code
_entity_poly.pdbx_strand_id
1 'polypeptide(L)'
;EMELNRPVDATCLFCHSSRVQSPESGTSNRFAGDAFLQPGVGCERCHGPGSNHVKGLGPMINPATLAGERRDSVCNQCHLKGEARIATRHRTEEGYTPGDVFSDYVAIFVREDAATDRLAAISQVEALALSLCKRRSGAALSCITCHDPHLQPREDAKSAYYRARCLACHAPMSQTHYPQQPDCAACHMPRIDSADIGHTMVTDHRIVRTRRSESQTTGGGRLIEFDRQQPRARELGLAYGEVALRGDAGAAREAFRLLQEVLPSADVDPDVLVRLAYLYQVRGDLETAAALYDRALKADPDRAVAAANLGVLYARRGMLTQAFELWRPAFDNNPQLSDLGVNLANGLCAAGDAAAARQVLQRVLKHNPDLGTARALMSGETLAHCPRR
;
A
#
# COMPACT_ATOMS: atom_id res chain seq x y z
N GLU A 1 -10.52 19.38 1.07
CA GLU A 1 -10.97 18.54 2.20
C GLU A 1 -9.79 17.78 2.76
N MET A 2 -9.70 17.63 4.09
CA MET A 2 -8.88 16.56 4.64
C MET A 2 -9.72 15.30 4.59
N GLU A 3 -9.34 14.33 3.76
CA GLU A 3 -9.97 13.01 3.70
C GLU A 3 -9.66 12.22 4.99
N LEU A 4 -10.35 12.56 6.08
CA LEU A 4 -10.29 11.82 7.36
C LEU A 4 -11.09 10.51 7.33
N ASN A 5 -11.58 10.12 6.15
CA ASN A 5 -12.43 8.96 5.89
C ASN A 5 -11.68 7.77 5.31
N ARG A 6 -10.35 7.86 5.17
CA ARG A 6 -9.55 6.77 4.64
C ARG A 6 -9.64 5.59 5.60
N PRO A 7 -10.18 4.44 5.17
CA PRO A 7 -10.31 3.31 6.05
C PRO A 7 -8.94 2.81 6.48
N VAL A 8 -8.77 2.58 7.77
CA VAL A 8 -7.63 1.82 8.28
C VAL A 8 -7.96 0.35 8.08
N ASP A 9 -7.32 -0.27 7.09
CA ASP A 9 -7.40 -1.70 6.83
C ASP A 9 -6.24 -2.46 7.47
N ALA A 10 -6.27 -3.79 7.38
CA ALA A 10 -5.22 -4.65 7.94
C ALA A 10 -3.82 -4.35 7.37
N THR A 11 -3.71 -3.93 6.11
CA THR A 11 -2.41 -3.58 5.47
C THR A 11 -1.81 -2.32 6.08
N CYS A 12 -2.66 -1.36 6.47
CA CYS A 12 -2.21 -0.19 7.23
C CYS A 12 -1.66 -0.63 8.60
N LEU A 13 -2.35 -1.54 9.29
CA LEU A 13 -1.92 -2.02 10.60
C LEU A 13 -0.62 -2.85 10.53
N PHE A 14 -0.35 -3.52 9.41
CA PHE A 14 0.88 -4.28 9.20
C PHE A 14 2.15 -3.45 9.41
N CYS A 15 2.19 -2.20 8.91
CA CYS A 15 3.35 -1.34 9.12
C CYS A 15 3.40 -0.74 10.54
N HIS A 16 2.27 -0.65 11.22
CA HIS A 16 2.11 0.09 12.48
C HIS A 16 2.11 -0.77 13.75
N SER A 17 1.98 -2.10 13.63
CA SER A 17 2.05 -3.02 14.76
C SER A 17 2.75 -4.33 14.37
N SER A 18 3.54 -4.91 15.28
CA SER A 18 4.19 -6.20 15.05
C SER A 18 3.22 -7.38 14.96
N ARG A 19 2.08 -7.32 15.66
CA ARG A 19 1.07 -8.37 15.63
C ARG A 19 -0.31 -7.76 15.63
N VAL A 20 -0.98 -7.98 14.50
CA VAL A 20 -2.36 -7.57 14.26
C VAL A 20 -3.19 -8.85 14.10
N GLN A 21 -4.37 -8.88 14.71
CA GLN A 21 -5.30 -9.97 14.46
C GLN A 21 -5.78 -9.92 13.01
N SER A 22 -5.89 -11.06 12.33
CA SER A 22 -6.53 -11.08 11.00
C SER A 22 -7.97 -10.58 11.10
N PRO A 23 -8.43 -9.74 10.15
CA PRO A 23 -9.82 -9.32 10.12
C PRO A 23 -10.75 -10.53 9.92
N GLU A 24 -11.99 -10.39 10.34
CA GLU A 24 -13.03 -11.39 10.05
C GLU A 24 -13.19 -11.55 8.54
N SER A 25 -13.48 -12.78 8.10
CA SER A 25 -13.71 -13.09 6.67
C SER A 25 -14.71 -12.11 6.05
N GLY A 26 -14.38 -11.62 4.85
CA GLY A 26 -15.21 -10.67 4.12
C GLY A 26 -15.15 -9.23 4.58
N THR A 27 -14.38 -8.92 5.62
CA THR A 27 -14.26 -7.55 6.16
C THR A 27 -12.87 -6.97 5.97
N SER A 28 -12.79 -5.66 5.74
CA SER A 28 -11.49 -4.99 5.62
C SER A 28 -10.92 -4.52 6.97
N ASN A 29 -11.76 -4.30 7.99
CA ASN A 29 -11.33 -3.76 9.28
C ASN A 29 -12.20 -4.16 10.51
N ARG A 30 -12.93 -5.28 10.42
CA ARG A 30 -13.66 -5.83 11.56
C ARG A 30 -12.86 -6.96 12.17
N PHE A 31 -12.68 -6.96 13.48
CA PHE A 31 -11.89 -7.97 14.20
C PHE A 31 -12.77 -8.60 15.28
N ALA A 32 -12.64 -9.92 15.48
CA ALA A 32 -13.45 -10.64 16.47
C ALA A 32 -13.12 -10.24 17.93
N GLY A 33 -12.01 -9.51 18.13
CA GLY A 33 -11.55 -9.00 19.41
C GLY A 33 -10.60 -7.82 19.22
N ASP A 34 -9.57 -7.73 20.07
CA ASP A 34 -8.57 -6.67 19.98
C ASP A 34 -7.75 -6.78 18.69
N ALA A 35 -7.85 -5.77 17.83
CA ALA A 35 -7.10 -5.71 16.57
C ALA A 35 -5.58 -5.76 16.80
N PHE A 36 -5.09 -5.15 17.89
CA PHE A 36 -3.67 -5.09 18.24
C PHE A 36 -3.32 -6.14 19.29
N LEU A 37 -2.78 -7.27 18.84
CA LEU A 37 -2.25 -8.31 19.72
C LEU A 37 -0.93 -7.90 20.37
N GLN A 38 -0.22 -6.95 19.74
CA GLN A 38 0.94 -6.27 20.31
C GLN A 38 0.84 -4.76 20.04
N PRO A 39 1.01 -3.90 21.05
CA PRO A 39 1.00 -2.46 20.85
C PRO A 39 2.25 -2.01 20.09
N GLY A 40 2.05 -1.35 18.96
CA GLY A 40 3.12 -0.79 18.14
C GLY A 40 4.09 -1.82 17.54
N VAL A 41 5.19 -1.31 16.99
CA VAL A 41 6.28 -2.13 16.44
C VAL A 41 7.19 -2.58 17.60
N GLY A 42 7.00 -3.80 18.07
CA GLY A 42 7.86 -4.49 19.03
C GLY A 42 8.85 -5.47 18.41
N CYS A 43 9.65 -6.14 19.26
CA CYS A 43 10.84 -6.93 18.90
C CYS A 43 10.62 -7.90 17.74
N GLU A 44 9.48 -8.58 17.71
CA GLU A 44 9.24 -9.65 16.73
C GLU A 44 9.13 -9.18 15.28
N ARG A 45 8.84 -7.89 15.03
CA ARG A 45 8.84 -7.34 13.67
C ARG A 45 10.21 -7.44 13.00
N CYS A 46 11.27 -7.36 13.79
CA CYS A 46 12.66 -7.43 13.33
C CYS A 46 13.31 -8.78 13.63
N HIS A 47 12.90 -9.44 14.72
CA HIS A 47 13.56 -10.62 15.25
C HIS A 47 12.78 -11.93 15.02
N GLY A 48 11.57 -11.86 14.46
CA GLY A 48 10.65 -12.99 14.30
C GLY A 48 10.01 -13.43 15.62
N PRO A 49 9.26 -14.55 15.61
CA PRO A 49 8.54 -15.03 16.79
C PRO A 49 9.46 -15.24 18.01
N GLY A 50 9.17 -14.55 19.10
CA GLY A 50 9.94 -14.60 20.35
C GLY A 50 9.52 -15.73 21.29
N SER A 51 8.55 -16.57 20.90
CA SER A 51 7.96 -17.61 21.76
C SER A 51 8.98 -18.65 22.24
N ASN A 52 9.95 -19.03 21.40
CA ASN A 52 11.04 -19.92 21.79
C ASN A 52 12.03 -19.21 22.73
N HIS A 53 12.29 -17.93 22.49
CA HIS A 53 13.19 -17.14 23.32
C HIS A 53 12.67 -16.98 24.74
N VAL A 54 11.39 -16.64 24.91
CA VAL A 54 10.76 -16.50 26.23
C VAL A 54 10.73 -17.84 26.99
N LYS A 55 10.68 -18.97 26.28
CA LYS A 55 10.77 -20.32 26.87
C LYS A 55 12.21 -20.76 27.19
N GLY A 56 13.22 -19.93 26.90
CA GLY A 56 14.63 -20.28 27.05
C GLY A 56 15.14 -21.32 26.04
N LEU A 57 14.41 -21.54 24.95
CA LEU A 57 14.72 -22.57 23.93
C LEU A 57 15.68 -22.07 22.84
N GLY A 58 16.12 -20.80 22.90
CA GLY A 58 17.11 -20.25 21.97
C GLY A 58 17.07 -18.73 21.88
N PRO A 59 18.08 -18.11 21.24
CA PRO A 59 18.03 -16.68 20.93
C PRO A 59 17.00 -16.39 19.83
N MET A 60 16.49 -15.15 19.79
CA MET A 60 15.80 -14.67 18.60
C MET A 60 16.79 -14.42 17.45
N ILE A 61 16.30 -14.33 16.23
CA ILE A 61 17.13 -14.02 15.06
C ILE A 61 17.80 -12.67 15.27
N ASN A 62 19.09 -12.55 14.97
CA ASN A 62 19.79 -11.27 14.96
C ASN A 62 19.92 -10.76 13.51
N PRO A 63 19.21 -9.69 13.12
CA PRO A 63 19.29 -9.15 11.75
C PRO A 63 20.71 -8.85 11.29
N ALA A 64 21.61 -8.45 12.19
CA ALA A 64 23.00 -8.15 11.84
C ALA A 64 23.79 -9.34 11.31
N THR A 65 23.34 -10.56 11.62
CA THR A 65 23.97 -11.82 11.19
C THR A 65 23.39 -12.37 9.87
N LEU A 66 22.28 -11.81 9.40
CA LEU A 66 21.64 -12.24 8.17
C LEU A 66 22.43 -11.80 6.93
N ALA A 67 22.38 -12.62 5.88
CA ALA A 67 22.88 -12.24 4.56
C ALA A 67 22.14 -10.98 4.04
N GLY A 68 22.81 -10.19 3.19
CA GLY A 68 22.37 -8.84 2.80
C GLY A 68 20.88 -8.71 2.44
N GLU A 69 20.39 -9.52 1.50
CA GLU A 69 18.99 -9.46 1.04
C GLU A 69 17.98 -9.80 2.15
N ARG A 70 18.25 -10.84 2.95
CA ARG A 70 17.41 -11.23 4.09
C ARG A 70 17.44 -10.20 5.22
N ARG A 71 18.60 -9.58 5.44
CA ARG A 71 18.75 -8.49 6.40
C ARG A 71 17.96 -7.26 5.96
N ASP A 72 18.14 -6.84 4.72
CA ASP A 72 17.49 -5.65 4.18
C ASP A 72 15.95 -5.88 4.09
N SER A 73 15.50 -7.12 3.84
CA SER A 73 14.09 -7.55 3.87
C SER A 73 13.37 -7.19 5.17
N VAL A 74 14.06 -7.18 6.31
CA VAL A 74 13.49 -6.76 7.59
C VAL A 74 12.99 -5.32 7.53
N CYS A 75 13.77 -4.42 6.93
CA CYS A 75 13.42 -3.01 6.79
C CYS A 75 12.42 -2.77 5.65
N ASN A 76 12.51 -3.57 4.58
CA ASN A 76 11.66 -3.45 3.39
C ASN A 76 10.17 -3.62 3.71
N GLN A 77 9.83 -4.35 4.78
CA GLN A 77 8.46 -4.47 5.27
C GLN A 77 7.74 -3.11 5.35
N CYS A 78 8.44 -2.08 5.87
CA CYS A 78 7.84 -0.78 6.18
C CYS A 78 8.47 0.41 5.42
N HIS A 79 9.75 0.31 5.01
CA HIS A 79 10.52 1.42 4.43
C HIS A 79 10.76 1.31 2.92
N LEU A 80 10.11 0.34 2.28
CA LEU A 80 10.09 0.15 0.83
C LEU A 80 8.63 0.17 0.36
N LYS A 81 8.19 1.31 -0.19
CA LYS A 81 6.78 1.51 -0.57
C LYS A 81 6.57 1.22 -2.04
N GLY A 82 7.41 1.78 -2.90
CA GLY A 82 7.22 1.81 -4.34
C GLY A 82 5.92 2.49 -4.79
N GLU A 83 5.62 2.32 -6.07
CA GLU A 83 4.36 2.75 -6.70
C GLU A 83 3.21 1.80 -6.40
N ALA A 84 3.52 0.51 -6.28
CA ALA A 84 2.57 -0.58 -6.02
C ALA A 84 3.24 -1.71 -5.24
N ARG A 85 2.47 -2.34 -4.35
CA ARG A 85 2.86 -3.51 -3.54
C ARG A 85 1.84 -4.60 -3.76
N ILE A 86 2.24 -5.66 -4.47
CA ILE A 86 1.34 -6.73 -4.88
C ILE A 86 1.70 -7.99 -4.12
N ALA A 87 0.78 -8.49 -3.29
CA ALA A 87 0.91 -9.80 -2.67
C ALA A 87 1.11 -10.85 -3.77
N THR A 88 2.09 -11.72 -3.58
CA THR A 88 2.38 -12.76 -4.55
C THR A 88 1.27 -13.82 -4.52
N ARG A 89 1.07 -14.53 -5.63
CA ARG A 89 -0.05 -15.46 -5.81
C ARG A 89 -0.40 -16.38 -4.62
N HIS A 90 0.59 -16.83 -3.85
CA HIS A 90 0.37 -17.80 -2.76
C HIS A 90 0.90 -17.33 -1.41
N ARG A 91 1.35 -16.08 -1.30
CA ARG A 91 1.94 -15.55 -0.07
C ARG A 91 1.53 -14.10 0.13
N THR A 92 1.20 -13.76 1.36
CA THR A 92 0.87 -12.40 1.79
C THR A 92 1.95 -11.86 2.73
N GLU A 93 1.94 -10.56 2.97
CA GLU A 93 2.85 -9.93 3.92
C GLU A 93 2.72 -10.48 5.35
N GLU A 94 1.53 -10.95 5.72
CA GLU A 94 1.24 -11.57 7.03
C GLU A 94 2.03 -12.86 7.26
N GLY A 95 2.38 -13.56 6.18
CA GLY A 95 3.16 -14.80 6.22
C GLY A 95 4.67 -14.57 6.34
N TYR A 96 5.15 -13.34 6.17
CA TYR A 96 6.59 -13.04 6.20
C TYR A 96 7.15 -13.21 7.62
N THR A 97 8.31 -13.85 7.72
CA THR A 97 9.09 -13.95 8.96
C THR A 97 10.50 -13.39 8.74
N PRO A 98 11.04 -12.54 9.66
CA PRO A 98 12.42 -12.09 9.60
C PRO A 98 13.40 -13.25 9.43
N GLY A 99 14.27 -13.15 8.42
CA GLY A 99 15.13 -14.25 7.97
C GLY A 99 14.75 -14.77 6.58
N ASP A 100 13.52 -14.53 6.13
CA ASP A 100 13.12 -14.76 4.75
C ASP A 100 13.46 -13.56 3.83
N VAL A 101 13.22 -13.74 2.54
CA VAL A 101 13.28 -12.66 1.54
C VAL A 101 11.88 -12.06 1.38
N PHE A 102 11.72 -10.77 1.68
CA PHE A 102 10.40 -10.11 1.70
C PHE A 102 9.75 -10.09 0.31
N SER A 103 10.55 -9.97 -0.75
CA SER A 103 10.05 -9.96 -2.14
C SER A 103 9.45 -11.29 -2.60
N ASP A 104 9.66 -12.38 -1.86
CA ASP A 104 8.96 -13.65 -2.10
C ASP A 104 7.51 -13.63 -1.62
N TYR A 105 7.14 -12.68 -0.76
CA TYR A 105 5.79 -12.52 -0.21
C TYR A 105 5.04 -11.37 -0.89
N VAL A 106 5.75 -10.27 -1.17
CA VAL A 106 5.17 -9.07 -1.80
C VAL A 106 6.09 -8.57 -2.91
N ALA A 107 5.59 -8.48 -4.13
CA ALA A 107 6.29 -7.81 -5.23
C ALA A 107 6.15 -6.30 -5.10
N ILE A 108 7.27 -5.58 -5.02
CA ILE A 108 7.29 -4.11 -4.95
C ILE A 108 7.74 -3.56 -6.29
N PHE A 109 6.95 -2.66 -6.85
CA PHE A 109 7.23 -2.02 -8.13
C PHE A 109 7.60 -0.55 -7.94
N VAL A 110 8.68 -0.14 -8.58
CA VAL A 110 9.15 1.25 -8.65
C VAL A 110 9.20 1.69 -10.11
N ARG A 111 9.27 3.00 -10.39
CA ARG A 111 9.49 3.46 -11.77
C ARG A 111 10.97 3.38 -12.11
N GLU A 112 11.26 2.90 -13.31
CA GLU A 112 12.63 2.78 -13.85
C GLU A 112 13.33 4.15 -13.93
N ASP A 113 12.56 5.19 -14.24
CA ASP A 113 13.01 6.58 -14.33
C ASP A 113 12.81 7.37 -13.02
N ALA A 114 12.51 6.70 -11.89
CA ALA A 114 12.40 7.31 -10.58
C ALA A 114 13.75 7.78 -10.03
N ALA A 115 14.47 8.58 -10.80
CA ALA A 115 15.27 9.66 -10.26
C ALA A 115 14.33 10.80 -9.81
N THR A 116 13.27 10.49 -9.07
CA THR A 116 12.33 11.51 -8.58
C THR A 116 13.08 12.34 -7.55
N ASP A 117 13.06 13.66 -7.74
CA ASP A 117 13.63 14.58 -6.73
C ASP A 117 12.78 14.66 -5.46
N ARG A 118 11.58 14.07 -5.50
CA ARG A 118 10.66 13.97 -4.36
C ARG A 118 10.63 12.54 -3.84
N LEU A 119 10.92 12.39 -2.54
CA LEU A 119 10.87 11.13 -1.81
C LEU A 119 9.52 11.00 -1.10
N ALA A 120 8.97 9.80 -1.07
CA ALA A 120 7.78 9.50 -0.27
C ALA A 120 8.17 9.29 1.20
N ALA A 121 7.17 9.36 2.09
CA ALA A 121 7.37 9.29 3.54
C ALA A 121 8.12 8.01 3.99
N ILE A 122 7.93 6.92 3.27
CA ILE A 122 8.48 5.59 3.55
C ILE A 122 9.25 5.00 2.35
N SER A 123 9.95 5.83 1.59
CA SER A 123 10.80 5.40 0.44
C SER A 123 12.31 5.43 0.75
N GLN A 124 12.71 5.21 2.01
CA GLN A 124 14.12 5.30 2.41
C GLN A 124 14.97 4.20 1.75
N VAL A 125 14.41 3.00 1.56
CA VAL A 125 15.10 1.89 0.88
C VAL A 125 15.36 2.23 -0.60
N GLU A 126 14.37 2.80 -1.27
CA GLU A 126 14.45 3.23 -2.67
C GLU A 126 15.54 4.32 -2.83
N ALA A 127 15.50 5.32 -1.96
CA ALA A 127 16.50 6.38 -1.91
C ALA A 127 17.91 5.81 -1.68
N LEU A 128 18.09 4.92 -0.72
CA LEU A 128 19.39 4.31 -0.43
C LEU A 128 19.90 3.48 -1.61
N ALA A 129 19.04 2.75 -2.32
CA ALA A 129 19.44 1.96 -3.49
C ALA A 129 20.02 2.83 -4.62
N LEU A 130 19.56 4.08 -4.75
CA LEU A 130 20.10 5.05 -5.71
C LEU A 130 21.46 5.64 -5.26
N SER A 131 21.83 5.50 -3.99
CA SER A 131 23.05 6.06 -3.45
C SER A 131 24.30 5.45 -4.10
N LEU A 132 25.30 6.29 -4.40
CA LEU A 132 26.63 5.79 -4.79
C LEU A 132 27.27 4.95 -3.68
N CYS A 133 26.99 5.27 -2.41
CA CYS A 133 27.52 4.54 -1.26
C CYS A 133 26.99 3.10 -1.24
N LYS A 134 25.68 2.91 -1.39
CA LYS A 134 25.05 1.58 -1.45
C LYS A 134 25.48 0.81 -2.69
N ARG A 135 25.48 1.44 -3.87
CA ARG A 135 25.89 0.78 -5.12
C ARG A 135 27.33 0.29 -5.11
N ARG A 136 28.26 1.03 -4.49
CA ARG A 136 29.67 0.62 -4.37
C ARG A 136 29.90 -0.41 -3.26
N SER A 137 29.19 -0.28 -2.15
CA SER A 137 29.40 -1.14 -0.97
C SER A 137 28.57 -2.43 -1.02
N GLY A 138 27.56 -2.49 -1.89
CA GLY A 138 26.64 -3.62 -2.01
C GLY A 138 26.01 -4.00 -0.68
N ALA A 139 26.11 -5.28 -0.32
CA ALA A 139 25.60 -5.82 0.94
C ALA A 139 26.41 -5.39 2.18
N ALA A 140 27.57 -4.74 2.05
CA ALA A 140 28.32 -4.27 3.22
C ALA A 140 27.67 -3.02 3.87
N LEU A 141 26.91 -2.24 3.09
CA LEU A 141 26.16 -1.08 3.60
C LEU A 141 24.67 -1.44 3.74
N SER A 142 24.13 -1.27 4.94
CA SER A 142 22.72 -1.51 5.26
C SER A 142 22.17 -0.42 6.18
N CYS A 143 20.87 -0.47 6.46
CA CYS A 143 20.22 0.45 7.39
C CYS A 143 20.92 0.47 8.76
N ILE A 144 21.31 -0.70 9.26
CA ILE A 144 21.93 -0.85 10.58
C ILE A 144 23.44 -0.52 10.61
N THR A 145 24.04 -0.24 9.45
CA THR A 145 25.39 0.34 9.41
C THR A 145 25.36 1.78 9.94
N CYS A 146 24.24 2.48 9.75
CA CYS A 146 24.05 3.86 10.16
C CYS A 146 23.11 4.04 11.36
N HIS A 147 22.10 3.18 11.49
CA HIS A 147 21.10 3.25 12.55
C HIS A 147 21.27 2.12 13.56
N ASP A 148 20.94 2.42 14.82
CA ASP A 148 20.75 1.38 15.83
C ASP A 148 19.24 1.35 16.13
N PRO A 149 18.51 0.26 15.79
CA PRO A 149 17.08 0.18 16.02
C PRO A 149 16.72 0.11 17.51
N HIS A 150 17.70 -0.10 18.41
CA HIS A 150 17.49 -0.13 19.86
C HIS A 150 17.91 1.17 20.56
N LEU A 151 18.65 2.04 19.87
CA LEU A 151 19.19 3.26 20.46
C LEU A 151 18.96 4.46 19.54
N GLN A 152 18.16 5.41 20.04
CA GLN A 152 18.05 6.72 19.44
C GLN A 152 19.08 7.67 20.07
N PRO A 153 20.04 8.22 19.30
CA PRO A 153 21.00 9.19 19.83
C PRO A 153 20.29 10.48 20.27
N ARG A 154 20.70 11.01 21.42
CA ARG A 154 20.26 12.32 21.93
C ARG A 154 20.61 13.43 20.95
N GLU A 155 19.80 14.49 20.90
CA GLU A 155 19.96 15.61 19.95
C GLU A 155 21.38 16.21 19.95
N ASP A 156 21.97 16.41 21.13
CA ASP A 156 23.32 16.96 21.33
C ASP A 156 24.43 16.04 20.80
N ALA A 157 24.20 14.72 20.77
CA ALA A 157 25.16 13.72 20.32
C ALA A 157 24.94 13.25 18.86
N LYS A 158 23.83 13.61 18.22
CA LYS A 158 23.45 13.11 16.88
C LYS A 158 24.54 13.32 15.82
N SER A 159 25.07 14.55 15.74
CA SER A 159 26.08 14.89 14.73
C SER A 159 27.32 14.02 14.87
N ALA A 160 27.87 13.90 16.08
CA ALA A 160 29.04 13.05 16.35
C ALA A 160 28.75 11.56 16.07
N TYR A 161 27.57 11.08 16.48
CA TYR A 161 27.14 9.70 16.29
C TYR A 161 27.08 9.30 14.80
N TYR A 162 26.45 10.11 13.96
CA TYR A 162 26.34 9.83 12.52
C TYR A 162 27.64 10.13 11.79
N ARG A 163 28.39 11.17 12.19
CA ARG A 163 29.73 11.44 11.64
C ARG A 163 30.65 10.23 11.76
N ALA A 164 30.73 9.60 12.94
CA ALA A 164 31.59 8.44 13.16
C ALA A 164 31.31 7.30 12.16
N ARG A 165 30.04 7.07 11.79
CA ARG A 165 29.64 6.06 10.81
C ARG A 165 30.07 6.41 9.39
N CYS A 166 29.94 7.67 8.99
CA CYS A 166 30.47 8.14 7.71
C CYS A 166 32.00 7.95 7.66
N LEU A 167 32.70 8.29 8.75
CA LEU A 167 34.16 8.21 8.83
C LEU A 167 34.70 6.78 8.85
N ALA A 168 33.90 5.77 9.22
CA ALA A 168 34.31 4.37 9.13
C ALA A 168 34.73 3.96 7.70
N CYS A 169 34.19 4.64 6.66
CA CYS A 169 34.60 4.46 5.27
C CYS A 169 35.30 5.69 4.67
N HIS A 170 35.03 6.90 5.19
CA HIS A 170 35.49 8.17 4.62
C HIS A 170 36.57 8.91 5.44
N ALA A 171 37.21 8.27 6.42
CA ALA A 171 38.21 8.91 7.28
C ALA A 171 39.29 9.75 6.55
N PRO A 172 39.86 9.32 5.41
CA PRO A 172 40.85 10.14 4.69
C PRO A 172 40.26 11.44 4.11
N MET A 173 38.99 11.41 3.69
CA MET A 173 38.34 12.54 3.01
C MET A 173 37.97 13.67 3.98
N SER A 174 37.68 13.35 5.25
CA SER A 174 37.24 14.36 6.23
C SER A 174 38.32 15.36 6.63
N GLN A 175 39.58 15.09 6.30
CA GLN A 175 40.70 15.98 6.60
C GLN A 175 40.76 17.18 5.65
N THR A 176 40.23 17.05 4.43
CA THR A 176 40.31 18.07 3.38
C THR A 176 38.95 18.68 3.02
N HIS A 177 37.85 17.99 3.31
CA HIS A 177 36.50 18.44 2.97
C HIS A 177 35.79 19.06 4.18
N TYR A 178 35.68 20.40 4.19
CA TYR A 178 35.04 21.21 5.26
C TYR A 178 35.35 20.72 6.68
N PRO A 179 36.62 20.77 7.13
CA PRO A 179 37.05 20.16 8.40
C PRO A 179 36.35 20.75 9.63
N GLN A 180 35.85 21.99 9.53
CA GLN A 180 35.12 22.68 10.59
C GLN A 180 33.63 22.31 10.65
N GLN A 181 33.10 21.55 9.67
CA GLN A 181 31.72 21.10 9.67
C GLN A 181 31.63 19.65 10.20
N PRO A 182 31.20 19.43 11.46
CA PRO A 182 31.11 18.09 12.01
C PRO A 182 29.93 17.30 11.43
N ASP A 183 28.84 17.98 11.05
CA ASP A 183 27.61 17.33 10.57
C ASP A 183 27.62 17.09 9.06
N CYS A 184 28.03 15.87 8.66
CA CYS A 184 27.99 15.44 7.27
C CYS A 184 26.54 15.31 6.74
N ALA A 185 25.59 14.92 7.58
CA ALA A 185 24.21 14.66 7.16
C ALA A 185 23.48 15.96 6.78
N ALA A 186 23.82 17.09 7.39
CA ALA A 186 23.25 18.40 7.04
C ALA A 186 23.35 18.74 5.54
N CYS A 187 24.45 18.36 4.88
CA CYS A 187 24.68 18.61 3.46
C CYS A 187 24.39 17.39 2.58
N HIS A 188 24.74 16.18 3.04
CA HIS A 188 24.65 14.97 2.23
C HIS A 188 23.33 14.22 2.37
N MET A 189 22.59 14.43 3.45
CA MET A 189 21.28 13.82 3.70
C MET A 189 20.27 14.91 4.13
N PRO A 190 20.06 15.95 3.31
CA PRO A 190 19.20 17.06 3.67
C PRO A 190 17.76 16.58 3.93
N ARG A 191 17.04 17.32 4.77
CA ARG A 191 15.60 17.14 4.91
C ARG A 191 14.90 17.80 3.71
N ILE A 192 13.97 17.07 3.11
CA ILE A 192 13.15 17.53 1.98
C ILE A 192 11.68 17.22 2.28
N ASP A 193 10.77 17.94 1.63
CA ASP A 193 9.33 17.69 1.80
C ASP A 193 8.94 16.33 1.22
N SER A 194 8.04 15.63 1.91
CA SER A 194 7.48 14.37 1.44
C SER A 194 6.57 14.58 0.24
N ALA A 195 6.67 13.71 -0.76
CA ALA A 195 5.87 13.79 -1.98
C ALA A 195 4.38 13.49 -1.77
N ASP A 196 4.07 12.67 -0.76
CA ASP A 196 2.80 11.96 -0.60
C ASP A 196 2.11 12.16 0.75
N ILE A 197 2.77 12.86 1.69
CA ILE A 197 2.21 13.21 3.00
C ILE A 197 2.48 14.68 3.25
N GLY A 198 1.40 15.48 3.30
CA GLY A 198 1.48 16.91 3.58
C GLY A 198 2.12 17.21 4.93
N HIS A 199 2.82 18.33 5.02
CA HIS A 199 3.46 18.83 6.25
C HIS A 199 4.45 17.84 6.93
N THR A 200 4.99 16.89 6.16
CA THR A 200 5.99 15.94 6.64
C THR A 200 7.29 16.12 5.86
N MET A 201 8.43 16.10 6.55
CA MET A 201 9.76 16.09 5.93
C MET A 201 10.40 14.72 6.04
N VAL A 202 11.16 14.35 5.02
CA VAL A 202 11.96 13.12 4.98
C VAL A 202 13.43 13.45 4.84
N THR A 203 14.28 12.61 5.42
CA THR A 203 15.74 12.71 5.26
C THR A 203 16.14 12.03 3.94
N ASP A 204 16.95 12.70 3.12
CA ASP A 204 17.37 12.17 1.83
C ASP A 204 18.41 11.04 1.98
N HIS A 205 17.95 9.80 1.94
CA HIS A 205 18.81 8.61 2.04
C HIS A 205 19.59 8.28 0.76
N ARG A 206 19.52 9.12 -0.30
CA ARG A 206 20.39 8.99 -1.49
C ARG A 206 21.84 9.37 -1.18
N ILE A 207 22.09 10.11 -0.10
CA ILE A 207 23.43 10.56 0.33
C ILE A 207 24.11 11.33 -0.81
N VAL A 208 23.53 12.48 -1.17
CA VAL A 208 23.90 13.25 -2.37
C VAL A 208 25.19 14.04 -2.18
N ARG A 209 26.03 14.14 -3.22
CA ARG A 209 27.24 14.99 -3.20
C ARG A 209 26.95 16.44 -3.59
N THR A 210 26.00 16.63 -4.49
CA THR A 210 25.51 17.92 -4.95
C THR A 210 23.98 17.87 -4.86
N ARG A 211 23.36 18.95 -4.38
CA ARG A 211 21.90 19.06 -4.44
C ARG A 211 21.51 19.04 -5.92
N ARG A 212 20.66 18.08 -6.30
CA ARG A 212 20.04 18.09 -7.64
C ARG A 212 19.08 19.26 -7.67
N SER A 213 19.11 20.04 -8.76
CA SER A 213 18.03 20.97 -9.09
C SER A 213 16.76 20.15 -9.24
N GLU A 214 15.66 20.60 -8.65
CA GLU A 214 14.34 19.98 -8.83
C GLU A 214 14.06 19.82 -10.33
N SER A 215 14.05 18.58 -10.80
CA SER A 215 13.59 18.22 -12.13
C SER A 215 12.17 17.71 -11.99
N GLN A 216 11.24 18.39 -12.65
CA GLN A 216 9.86 17.93 -12.79
C GLN A 216 9.85 16.77 -13.80
N THR A 217 10.17 15.55 -13.37
CA THR A 217 9.90 14.37 -14.19
C THR A 217 8.43 14.00 -14.02
N THR A 218 7.67 14.07 -15.11
CA THR A 218 6.29 13.60 -15.17
C THR A 218 6.28 12.08 -15.07
N GLY A 219 5.48 11.54 -14.14
CA GLY A 219 5.46 10.11 -13.75
C GLY A 219 4.90 9.16 -14.79
N GLY A 220 5.58 9.02 -15.93
CA GLY A 220 5.21 8.13 -17.05
C GLY A 220 6.14 6.94 -17.27
N GLY A 221 7.19 6.77 -16.46
CA GLY A 221 8.15 5.68 -16.64
C GLY A 221 7.60 4.29 -16.41
N ARG A 222 8.27 3.31 -17.02
CA ARG A 222 7.99 1.88 -16.92
C ARG A 222 8.15 1.39 -15.47
N LEU A 223 7.27 0.50 -15.03
CA LEU A 223 7.41 -0.16 -13.74
C LEU A 223 8.42 -1.30 -13.83
N ILE A 224 9.31 -1.36 -12.84
CA ILE A 224 10.26 -2.45 -12.64
C ILE A 224 10.06 -3.03 -11.23
N GLU A 225 10.30 -4.33 -11.08
CA GLU A 225 10.26 -4.97 -9.77
C GLU A 225 11.58 -4.68 -9.02
N PHE A 226 11.48 -4.18 -7.79
CA PHE A 226 12.61 -3.57 -7.09
C PHE A 226 13.77 -4.56 -6.85
N ASP A 227 13.45 -5.77 -6.38
CA ASP A 227 14.45 -6.79 -6.02
C ASP A 227 14.71 -7.81 -7.15
N ARG A 228 14.08 -7.67 -8.32
CA ARG A 228 14.14 -8.67 -9.40
C ARG A 228 14.41 -8.06 -10.77
N GLN A 229 15.34 -8.66 -11.51
CA GLN A 229 15.66 -8.22 -12.88
C GLN A 229 14.49 -8.44 -13.85
N GLN A 230 13.81 -9.59 -13.74
CA GLN A 230 12.65 -9.92 -14.55
C GLN A 230 11.40 -9.89 -13.67
N PRO A 231 10.48 -8.95 -13.90
CA PRO A 231 9.28 -8.83 -13.10
C PRO A 231 8.34 -10.00 -13.38
N ARG A 232 7.63 -10.45 -12.35
CA ARG A 232 6.57 -11.44 -12.51
C ARG A 232 5.40 -10.82 -13.26
N ALA A 233 4.97 -11.43 -14.37
CA ALA A 233 3.96 -10.84 -15.26
C ALA A 233 2.61 -10.58 -14.58
N ARG A 234 2.16 -11.51 -13.71
CA ARG A 234 0.92 -11.39 -12.94
C ARG A 234 0.97 -10.18 -12.01
N GLU A 235 2.00 -10.12 -11.17
CA GLU A 235 2.19 -9.01 -10.24
C GLU A 235 2.41 -7.67 -10.97
N LEU A 236 3.17 -7.65 -12.07
CA LEU A 236 3.39 -6.44 -12.87
C LEU A 236 2.08 -5.93 -13.49
N GLY A 237 1.25 -6.81 -14.03
CA GLY A 237 -0.06 -6.46 -14.58
C GLY A 237 -0.98 -5.87 -13.51
N LEU A 238 -0.98 -6.44 -12.30
CA LEU A 238 -1.74 -5.92 -11.17
C LEU A 238 -1.22 -4.57 -10.69
N ALA A 239 0.11 -4.39 -10.65
CA ALA A 239 0.77 -3.13 -10.29
C ALA A 239 0.41 -1.99 -11.25
N TYR A 240 0.48 -2.24 -12.56
CA TYR A 240 -0.02 -1.28 -13.55
C TYR A 240 -1.53 -1.03 -13.37
N GLY A 241 -2.29 -2.04 -12.99
CA GLY A 241 -3.70 -1.92 -12.66
C GLY A 241 -3.97 -0.98 -11.48
N GLU A 242 -3.12 -0.97 -10.44
CA GLU A 242 -3.21 -0.01 -9.33
C GLU A 242 -2.89 1.41 -9.78
N VAL A 243 -1.85 1.59 -10.60
CA VAL A 243 -1.49 2.90 -11.15
C VAL A 243 -2.60 3.42 -12.07
N ALA A 244 -3.24 2.54 -12.84
CA ALA A 244 -4.37 2.87 -13.70
C ALA A 244 -5.59 3.41 -12.91
N LEU A 245 -5.84 2.93 -11.69
CA LEU A 245 -6.91 3.48 -10.82
C LEU A 245 -6.67 4.95 -10.47
N ARG A 246 -5.43 5.42 -10.52
CA ARG A 246 -5.06 6.83 -10.27
C ARG A 246 -5.22 7.71 -11.51
N GLY A 247 -5.79 7.17 -12.60
CA GLY A 247 -6.08 7.91 -13.84
C GLY A 247 -5.01 7.79 -14.93
N ASP A 248 -3.99 6.93 -14.77
CA ASP A 248 -2.95 6.75 -15.77
C ASP A 248 -3.42 5.83 -16.90
N ALA A 249 -3.74 6.43 -18.05
CA ALA A 249 -4.19 5.71 -19.24
C ALA A 249 -3.11 4.82 -19.87
N GLY A 250 -1.83 5.16 -19.71
CA GLY A 250 -0.71 4.33 -20.16
C GLY A 250 -0.61 3.05 -19.33
N ALA A 251 -0.67 3.19 -18.01
CA ALA A 251 -0.73 2.07 -17.09
C ALA A 251 -1.96 1.19 -17.35
N ALA A 252 -3.13 1.78 -17.64
CA ALA A 252 -4.34 1.01 -17.96
C ALA A 252 -4.15 0.10 -19.19
N ARG A 253 -3.47 0.58 -20.24
CA ARG A 253 -3.17 -0.22 -21.44
C ARG A 253 -2.23 -1.37 -21.12
N GLU A 254 -1.19 -1.11 -20.35
CA GLU A 254 -0.18 -2.12 -20.01
C GLU A 254 -0.73 -3.17 -19.04
N ALA A 255 -1.52 -2.75 -18.05
CA ALA A 255 -2.27 -3.65 -17.17
C ALA A 255 -3.18 -4.58 -17.99
N PHE A 256 -3.93 -4.03 -18.95
CA PHE A 256 -4.82 -4.83 -19.78
C PHE A 256 -4.06 -5.88 -20.58
N ARG A 257 -2.97 -5.49 -21.26
CA ARG A 257 -2.13 -6.41 -22.04
C ARG A 257 -1.58 -7.54 -21.17
N LEU A 258 -0.91 -7.20 -20.07
CA LEU A 258 -0.27 -8.18 -19.18
C LEU A 258 -1.28 -9.12 -18.54
N LEU A 259 -2.39 -8.59 -17.99
CA LEU A 259 -3.37 -9.42 -17.31
C LEU A 259 -4.12 -10.33 -18.27
N GLN A 260 -4.35 -9.91 -19.53
CA GLN A 260 -4.88 -10.79 -20.56
C GLN A 260 -3.94 -11.94 -20.93
N GLU A 261 -2.62 -11.74 -20.88
CA GLU A 261 -1.64 -12.80 -21.10
C GLU A 261 -1.61 -13.82 -19.95
N VAL A 262 -1.91 -13.39 -18.72
CA VAL A 262 -1.95 -14.25 -17.53
C VAL A 262 -3.28 -15.00 -17.38
N LEU A 263 -4.40 -14.42 -17.83
CA LEU A 263 -5.74 -14.99 -17.66
C LEU A 263 -5.95 -16.40 -18.23
N PRO A 264 -5.34 -16.82 -19.37
CA PRO A 264 -5.51 -18.18 -19.92
C PRO A 264 -4.91 -19.28 -19.05
N SER A 265 -4.20 -18.95 -17.97
CA SER A 265 -3.72 -19.96 -17.02
C SER A 265 -4.89 -20.73 -16.41
N ALA A 266 -4.73 -22.04 -16.19
CA ALA A 266 -5.78 -22.94 -15.71
C ALA A 266 -6.28 -22.63 -14.27
N ASP A 267 -5.75 -21.60 -13.62
CA ASP A 267 -6.00 -21.27 -12.23
C ASP A 267 -6.65 -19.89 -12.12
N VAL A 268 -7.79 -19.87 -11.42
CA VAL A 268 -8.71 -18.73 -11.33
C VAL A 268 -8.19 -17.76 -10.27
N ASP A 269 -7.55 -16.67 -10.71
CA ASP A 269 -7.02 -15.64 -9.83
C ASP A 269 -8.03 -14.49 -9.65
N PRO A 270 -8.66 -14.32 -8.47
CA PRO A 270 -9.67 -13.29 -8.25
C PRO A 270 -9.13 -11.87 -8.42
N ASP A 271 -7.88 -11.60 -8.05
CA ASP A 271 -7.29 -10.26 -8.18
C ASP A 271 -7.18 -9.85 -9.65
N VAL A 272 -6.71 -10.79 -10.48
CA VAL A 272 -6.59 -10.60 -11.94
C VAL A 272 -7.98 -10.42 -12.56
N LEU A 273 -8.95 -11.25 -12.17
CA LEU A 273 -10.33 -11.15 -12.67
C LEU A 273 -10.97 -9.80 -12.34
N VAL A 274 -10.90 -9.36 -11.07
CA VAL A 274 -11.45 -8.06 -10.64
C VAL A 274 -10.77 -6.92 -11.38
N ARG A 275 -9.44 -6.97 -11.52
CA ARG A 275 -8.69 -5.90 -12.20
C ARG A 275 -9.03 -5.84 -13.69
N LEU A 276 -9.08 -6.97 -14.38
CA LEU A 276 -9.49 -7.01 -15.79
C LEU A 276 -10.95 -6.58 -15.98
N ALA A 277 -11.86 -7.04 -15.11
CA ALA A 277 -13.27 -6.65 -15.15
C ALA A 277 -13.43 -5.12 -15.08
N TYR A 278 -12.69 -4.47 -14.17
CA TYR A 278 -12.65 -3.01 -14.09
C TYR A 278 -12.13 -2.37 -15.38
N LEU A 279 -11.05 -2.88 -15.97
CA LEU A 279 -10.51 -2.34 -17.22
C LEU A 279 -11.48 -2.50 -18.40
N TYR A 280 -12.19 -3.64 -18.50
CA TYR A 280 -13.25 -3.83 -19.49
C TYR A 280 -14.43 -2.88 -19.26
N GLN A 281 -14.84 -2.68 -17.99
CA GLN A 281 -15.90 -1.74 -17.62
C GLN A 281 -15.58 -0.31 -18.02
N VAL A 282 -14.35 0.17 -17.74
CA VAL A 282 -13.89 1.51 -18.14
C VAL A 282 -13.86 1.67 -19.67
N ARG A 283 -13.60 0.59 -20.40
CA ARG A 283 -13.64 0.56 -21.88
C ARG A 283 -15.03 0.39 -22.47
N GLY A 284 -16.06 0.22 -21.64
CA GLY A 284 -17.46 0.08 -22.06
C GLY A 284 -17.90 -1.33 -22.43
N ASP A 285 -17.03 -2.34 -22.33
CA ASP A 285 -17.42 -3.75 -22.52
C ASP A 285 -18.01 -4.30 -21.22
N LEU A 286 -19.27 -3.94 -20.99
CA LEU A 286 -19.98 -4.23 -19.74
C LEU A 286 -20.34 -5.72 -19.60
N GLU A 287 -20.54 -6.44 -20.70
CA GLU A 287 -20.84 -7.88 -20.66
C GLU A 287 -19.62 -8.68 -20.20
N THR A 288 -18.45 -8.44 -20.81
CA THR A 288 -17.21 -9.10 -20.39
C THR A 288 -16.85 -8.72 -18.95
N ALA A 289 -17.02 -7.45 -18.58
CA ALA A 289 -16.79 -7.00 -17.21
C ALA A 289 -17.68 -7.75 -16.20
N ALA A 290 -19.00 -7.85 -16.47
CA ALA A 290 -19.93 -8.55 -15.60
C ALA A 290 -19.56 -10.03 -15.44
N ALA A 291 -19.21 -10.72 -16.53
CA ALA A 291 -18.80 -12.12 -16.50
C ALA A 291 -17.51 -12.34 -15.69
N LEU A 292 -16.55 -11.41 -15.78
CA LEU A 292 -15.31 -11.49 -15.01
C LEU A 292 -15.52 -11.21 -13.52
N TYR A 293 -16.36 -10.23 -13.15
CA TYR A 293 -16.71 -10.03 -11.73
C TYR A 293 -17.46 -11.21 -11.15
N ASP A 294 -18.41 -11.80 -11.89
CA ASP A 294 -19.13 -13.01 -11.46
C ASP A 294 -18.16 -14.19 -11.23
N ARG A 295 -17.22 -14.41 -12.15
CA ARG A 295 -16.15 -15.40 -11.96
C ARG A 295 -15.29 -15.10 -10.73
N ALA A 296 -14.97 -13.84 -10.47
CA ALA A 296 -14.19 -13.46 -9.30
C ALA A 296 -14.95 -13.78 -8.00
N LEU A 297 -16.24 -13.47 -7.93
CA LEU A 297 -17.09 -13.76 -6.78
C LEU A 297 -17.37 -15.26 -6.58
N LYS A 298 -17.36 -16.05 -7.66
CA LYS A 298 -17.41 -17.51 -7.56
C LYS A 298 -16.14 -18.12 -6.97
N ALA A 299 -14.99 -17.51 -7.26
CA ALA A 299 -13.70 -17.94 -6.72
C ALA A 299 -13.49 -17.43 -5.28
N ASP A 300 -13.94 -16.21 -5.00
CA ASP A 300 -13.85 -15.56 -3.71
C ASP A 300 -15.08 -14.66 -3.47
N PRO A 301 -16.10 -15.17 -2.75
CA PRO A 301 -17.35 -14.45 -2.49
C PRO A 301 -17.19 -13.15 -1.68
N ASP A 302 -16.06 -13.01 -0.99
CA ASP A 302 -15.80 -11.92 -0.03
C ASP A 302 -15.21 -10.66 -0.70
N ARG A 303 -15.07 -10.66 -2.03
CA ARG A 303 -14.55 -9.53 -2.81
C ARG A 303 -15.56 -8.39 -2.93
N ALA A 304 -15.59 -7.54 -1.90
CA ALA A 304 -16.48 -6.37 -1.82
C ALA A 304 -16.38 -5.45 -3.06
N VAL A 305 -15.18 -5.23 -3.61
CA VAL A 305 -15.00 -4.42 -4.84
C VAL A 305 -15.68 -5.05 -6.05
N ALA A 306 -15.62 -6.39 -6.18
CA ALA A 306 -16.27 -7.12 -7.27
C ALA A 306 -17.80 -7.06 -7.13
N ALA A 307 -18.31 -7.30 -5.91
CA ALA A 307 -19.73 -7.20 -5.60
C ALA A 307 -20.27 -5.77 -5.84
N ALA A 308 -19.50 -4.74 -5.44
CA ALA A 308 -19.84 -3.35 -5.67
C ALA A 308 -19.99 -3.05 -7.16
N ASN A 309 -18.98 -3.39 -7.96
CA ASN A 309 -18.97 -3.06 -9.39
C ASN A 309 -19.97 -3.91 -10.18
N LEU A 310 -20.11 -5.21 -9.92
CA LEU A 310 -21.11 -6.05 -10.57
C LEU A 310 -22.53 -5.59 -10.23
N GLY A 311 -22.80 -5.20 -8.98
CA GLY A 311 -24.08 -4.62 -8.60
C GLY A 311 -24.39 -3.33 -9.35
N VAL A 312 -23.39 -2.48 -9.63
CA VAL A 312 -23.58 -1.29 -10.49
C VAL A 312 -24.01 -1.68 -11.90
N LEU A 313 -23.40 -2.73 -12.46
CA LEU A 313 -23.77 -3.22 -13.78
C LEU A 313 -25.21 -3.78 -13.81
N TYR A 314 -25.61 -4.52 -12.78
CA TYR A 314 -27.00 -4.99 -12.64
C TYR A 314 -27.99 -3.84 -12.47
N ALA A 315 -27.71 -2.87 -11.60
CA ALA A 315 -28.58 -1.71 -11.39
C ALA A 315 -28.80 -0.91 -12.68
N ARG A 316 -27.75 -0.72 -13.49
CA ARG A 316 -27.85 -0.05 -14.80
C ARG A 316 -28.76 -0.79 -15.79
N ARG A 317 -28.93 -2.10 -15.64
CA ARG A 317 -29.85 -2.93 -16.43
C ARG A 317 -31.26 -3.01 -15.83
N GLY A 318 -31.55 -2.26 -14.76
CA GLY A 318 -32.82 -2.34 -14.03
C GLY A 318 -32.95 -3.57 -13.13
N MET A 319 -31.89 -4.38 -13.00
CA MET A 319 -31.85 -5.60 -12.18
C MET A 319 -31.54 -5.25 -10.71
N LEU A 320 -32.38 -4.42 -10.10
CA LEU A 320 -32.14 -3.88 -8.75
C LEU A 320 -32.12 -4.96 -7.66
N THR A 321 -32.91 -6.03 -7.80
CA THR A 321 -32.90 -7.15 -6.86
C THR A 321 -31.54 -7.81 -6.78
N GLN A 322 -30.95 -8.18 -7.93
CA GLN A 322 -29.61 -8.77 -8.00
C GLN A 322 -28.53 -7.81 -7.51
N ALA A 323 -28.68 -6.50 -7.79
CA ALA A 323 -27.77 -5.50 -7.25
C ALA A 323 -27.80 -5.47 -5.71
N PHE A 324 -28.99 -5.57 -5.10
CA PHE A 324 -29.12 -5.60 -3.63
C PHE A 324 -28.57 -6.87 -3.00
N GLU A 325 -28.71 -8.03 -3.66
CA GLU A 325 -28.12 -9.30 -3.20
C GLU A 325 -26.60 -9.20 -3.07
N LEU A 326 -25.95 -8.42 -3.93
CA LEU A 326 -24.51 -8.16 -3.88
C LEU A 326 -24.16 -7.04 -2.90
N TRP A 327 -24.85 -5.91 -2.98
CA TRP A 327 -24.46 -4.70 -2.26
C TRP A 327 -24.71 -4.75 -0.76
N ARG A 328 -25.82 -5.36 -0.31
CA ARG A 328 -26.17 -5.42 1.12
C ARG A 328 -25.10 -6.15 1.95
N PRO A 329 -24.77 -7.43 1.68
CA PRO A 329 -23.76 -8.13 2.47
C PRO A 329 -22.37 -7.48 2.35
N ALA A 330 -22.00 -7.02 1.15
CA ALA A 330 -20.72 -6.33 0.95
C ALA A 330 -20.61 -5.05 1.78
N PHE A 331 -21.67 -4.24 1.88
CA PHE A 331 -21.70 -3.03 2.70
C PHE A 331 -21.82 -3.32 4.20
N ASP A 332 -22.53 -4.38 4.58
CA ASP A 332 -22.64 -4.78 5.99
C ASP A 332 -21.30 -5.26 6.55
N ASN A 333 -20.50 -5.94 5.73
CA ASN A 333 -19.15 -6.33 6.09
C ASN A 333 -18.11 -5.21 5.93
N ASN A 334 -18.39 -4.22 5.08
CA ASN A 334 -17.47 -3.12 4.78
C ASN A 334 -18.16 -1.76 4.77
N PRO A 335 -18.71 -1.29 5.92
CA PRO A 335 -19.49 -0.06 5.99
C PRO A 335 -18.67 1.22 5.72
N GLN A 336 -17.35 1.11 5.74
CA GLN A 336 -16.40 2.16 5.36
C GLN A 336 -16.32 2.40 3.83
N LEU A 337 -16.77 1.45 3.00
CA LEU A 337 -16.83 1.61 1.55
C LEU A 337 -17.99 2.53 1.18
N SER A 338 -17.74 3.84 1.27
CA SER A 338 -18.77 4.86 1.14
C SER A 338 -19.47 4.84 -0.21
N ASP A 339 -18.73 4.61 -1.31
CA ASP A 339 -19.29 4.52 -2.67
C ASP A 339 -20.27 3.36 -2.80
N LEU A 340 -19.98 2.23 -2.17
CA LEU A 340 -20.88 1.09 -2.12
C LEU A 340 -22.18 1.43 -1.35
N GLY A 341 -22.06 2.09 -0.21
CA GLY A 341 -23.22 2.55 0.55
C GLY A 341 -24.06 3.59 -0.22
N VAL A 342 -23.43 4.50 -0.95
CA VAL A 342 -24.12 5.47 -1.83
C VAL A 342 -24.85 4.75 -2.97
N ASN A 343 -24.22 3.77 -3.62
CA ASN A 343 -24.86 2.95 -4.65
C ASN A 343 -26.09 2.22 -4.11
N LEU A 344 -25.96 1.60 -2.93
CA LEU A 344 -27.07 0.93 -2.26
C LEU A 344 -28.23 1.91 -1.94
N ALA A 345 -27.92 3.09 -1.39
CA ALA A 345 -28.92 4.11 -1.09
C ALA A 345 -29.66 4.61 -2.34
N ASN A 346 -28.92 4.87 -3.43
CA ASN A 346 -29.51 5.27 -4.71
C ASN A 346 -30.42 4.18 -5.29
N GLY A 347 -29.98 2.91 -5.24
CA GLY A 347 -30.81 1.78 -5.65
C GLY A 347 -32.10 1.69 -4.82
N LEU A 348 -32.02 1.84 -3.50
CA LEU A 348 -33.18 1.81 -2.60
C LEU A 348 -34.16 2.94 -2.89
N CYS A 349 -33.65 4.15 -3.14
CA CYS A 349 -34.46 5.28 -3.57
C CYS A 349 -35.16 4.99 -4.90
N ALA A 350 -34.45 4.46 -5.89
CA ALA A 350 -35.04 4.07 -7.18
C ALA A 350 -36.13 2.98 -7.04
N ALA A 351 -36.00 2.09 -6.05
CA ALA A 351 -37.01 1.10 -5.69
C ALA A 351 -38.15 1.64 -4.79
N GLY A 352 -38.18 2.95 -4.56
CA GLY A 352 -39.17 3.67 -3.78
C GLY A 352 -39.08 3.51 -2.25
N ASP A 353 -37.97 2.99 -1.75
CA ASP A 353 -37.71 2.82 -0.32
C ASP A 353 -36.80 3.94 0.21
N ALA A 354 -37.35 5.16 0.26
CA ALA A 354 -36.66 6.34 0.77
C ALA A 354 -36.24 6.19 2.25
N ALA A 355 -37.01 5.41 3.03
CA ALA A 355 -36.72 5.17 4.44
C ALA A 355 -35.45 4.32 4.61
N ALA A 356 -35.34 3.20 3.88
CA ALA A 356 -34.13 2.39 3.90
C ALA A 356 -32.93 3.12 3.30
N ALA A 357 -33.11 3.89 2.21
CA ALA A 357 -32.05 4.72 1.64
C ALA A 357 -31.46 5.69 2.68
N ARG A 358 -32.33 6.35 3.47
CA ARG A 358 -31.90 7.25 4.55
C ARG A 358 -31.08 6.51 5.62
N GLN A 359 -31.49 5.32 6.04
CA GLN A 359 -30.74 4.52 7.03
C GLN A 359 -29.34 4.15 6.53
N VAL A 360 -29.22 3.78 5.25
CA VAL A 360 -27.92 3.48 4.63
C VAL A 360 -27.04 4.73 4.60
N LEU A 361 -27.58 5.88 4.18
CA LEU A 361 -26.83 7.14 4.16
C LEU A 361 -26.36 7.59 5.55
N GLN A 362 -27.17 7.37 6.59
CA GLN A 362 -26.75 7.61 7.98
C GLN A 362 -25.54 6.75 8.37
N ARG A 363 -25.51 5.47 7.96
CA ARG A 363 -24.35 4.60 8.17
C ARG A 363 -23.13 5.08 7.38
N VAL A 364 -23.30 5.47 6.11
CA VAL A 364 -22.22 6.04 5.30
C VAL A 364 -21.62 7.27 6.00
N LEU A 365 -22.47 8.21 6.43
CA LEU A 365 -22.02 9.45 7.09
C LEU A 365 -21.46 9.22 8.50
N LYS A 366 -21.74 8.08 9.15
CA LYS A 366 -21.04 7.70 10.39
C LYS A 366 -19.55 7.42 10.12
N HIS A 367 -19.22 6.80 8.98
CA HIS A 367 -17.84 6.47 8.61
C HIS A 367 -17.16 7.58 7.82
N ASN A 368 -17.92 8.36 7.07
CA ASN A 368 -17.44 9.42 6.21
C ASN A 368 -18.32 10.66 6.35
N PRO A 369 -18.21 11.39 7.48
CA PRO A 369 -19.13 12.49 7.80
C PRO A 369 -19.15 13.60 6.76
N ASP A 370 -18.02 13.83 6.08
CA ASP A 370 -17.84 14.93 5.12
C ASP A 370 -18.19 14.58 3.67
N LEU A 371 -18.64 13.35 3.40
CA LEU A 371 -18.97 12.94 2.03
C LEU A 371 -20.11 13.78 1.44
N GLY A 372 -19.76 14.71 0.56
CA GLY A 372 -20.69 15.66 -0.04
C GLY A 372 -21.84 14.99 -0.79
N THR A 373 -21.58 13.90 -1.51
CA THR A 373 -22.62 13.14 -2.23
C THR A 373 -23.64 12.53 -1.28
N ALA A 374 -23.20 11.92 -0.18
CA ALA A 374 -24.10 11.34 0.83
C ALA A 374 -24.88 12.42 1.60
N ARG A 375 -24.25 13.56 1.92
CA ARG A 375 -24.93 14.73 2.53
C ARG A 375 -26.00 15.30 1.61
N ALA A 376 -25.70 15.45 0.33
CA ALA A 376 -26.66 15.92 -0.67
C ALA A 376 -27.85 14.96 -0.80
N LEU A 377 -27.59 13.66 -0.91
CA LEU A 377 -28.64 12.64 -0.94
C LEU A 377 -29.49 12.63 0.34
N MET A 378 -28.89 12.86 1.51
CA MET A 378 -29.62 12.94 2.78
C MET A 378 -30.50 14.19 2.91
N SER A 379 -30.24 15.23 2.12
CA SER A 379 -31.09 16.43 2.12
C SER A 379 -32.53 16.05 1.77
N GLY A 380 -33.50 16.65 2.48
CA GLY A 380 -34.91 16.28 2.38
C GLY A 380 -35.46 16.40 0.94
N GLU A 381 -34.88 17.26 0.12
CA GLU A 381 -35.26 17.45 -1.28
C GLU A 381 -34.94 16.19 -2.10
N THR A 382 -33.72 15.66 -2.06
CA THR A 382 -33.36 14.53 -2.95
C THR A 382 -34.09 13.24 -2.60
N LEU A 383 -34.23 12.90 -1.31
CA LEU A 383 -35.01 11.73 -0.89
C LEU A 383 -36.53 11.89 -1.09
N ALA A 384 -37.05 13.12 -1.16
CA ALA A 384 -38.45 13.36 -1.49
C ALA A 384 -38.77 13.06 -2.97
N HIS A 385 -37.76 13.02 -3.84
CA HIS A 385 -37.90 12.64 -5.24
C HIS A 385 -37.84 11.13 -5.48
N CYS A 386 -37.64 10.31 -4.44
CA CYS A 386 -37.77 8.86 -4.61
C CYS A 386 -39.20 8.52 -5.04
N PRO A 387 -39.40 7.67 -6.06
CA PRO A 387 -40.73 7.22 -6.47
C PRO A 387 -41.49 6.64 -5.27
N ARG A 388 -42.78 6.97 -5.13
CA ARG A 388 -43.62 6.34 -4.11
C ARG A 388 -44.03 4.95 -4.58
N ARG A 389 -43.91 3.96 -3.70
CA ARG A 389 -44.38 2.58 -3.95
C ARG A 389 -45.89 2.51 -4.12
#